data_AF-A0A353R5S7-F1
#
_entry.id   AF-A0A353R5S7-F1
#
_cell.length_a   1.000
_cell.length_b   1.000
_cell.length_c   1.000
_cell.angle_alpha   90.00
_cell.angle_beta   90.00
_cell.angle_gamma   90.00
#
_symmetry.space_group_name_H-M   'P 1'
#
loop_
_entity.id
_entity.type
_entity.pdbx_description
1 polymer ?
#
loop_
_entity_poly.entity_id
_entity_poly.type
_entity_poly.pdbx_seq_one_letter_code
_entity_poly.pdbx_strand_id
1 'polypeptide(L)'
;EVLLSVFRAPHSFTGEDSVEISCHGSLYIQDTLLRTLVEKGAVMAGPGEFSQRAFLNGKMDLAQAEAVADLIASENRTSHKLSMNQMRGVFSQELSALRSRLLELASLMELELDFAGEDVEFADKHELRSLVDSLLLRIGNLCDSFRMGNAMKKGIPVAIAGLVNAGKSTLLNVLLGEEKALVTPVAGTTRDTIEDVLVLDGIPFRFIDTAGLRHIGDVNELSQEHIEKLGVKRSMETIRSAAVLMLVIDASRPETYSESLQSVAEFNNEHILYIINKIDL
;
A
#
# COMPACT_ATOMS: atom_id res chain seq x y z
N GLU A 1 4.50 -17.83 37.10
CA GLU A 1 5.42 -18.69 36.32
C GLU A 1 5.53 -18.14 34.91
N VAL A 2 6.75 -18.11 34.36
CA VAL A 2 7.08 -17.58 33.02
C VAL A 2 8.16 -18.45 32.38
N LEU A 3 8.22 -18.45 31.06
CA LEU A 3 9.33 -19.00 30.28
C LEU A 3 10.20 -17.86 29.76
N LEU A 4 11.52 -17.98 29.89
CA LEU A 4 12.49 -17.00 29.40
C LEU A 4 13.27 -17.55 28.21
N SER A 5 13.25 -16.83 27.09
CA SER A 5 14.13 -17.08 25.95
C SER A 5 15.22 -16.01 25.92
N VAL A 6 16.48 -16.41 26.07
CA VAL A 6 17.62 -15.48 26.13
C VAL A 6 18.36 -15.51 24.79
N PHE A 7 18.55 -14.33 24.20
CA PHE A 7 19.32 -14.14 22.98
C PHE A 7 20.53 -13.28 23.29
N ARG A 8 21.71 -13.74 22.87
CA ARG A 8 22.98 -13.02 23.04
C ARG A 8 23.38 -12.35 21.74
N ALA A 9 23.88 -11.12 21.82
CA ALA A 9 24.45 -10.42 20.70
C ALA A 9 25.57 -11.27 20.05
N PRO A 10 25.67 -11.29 18.70
CA PRO A 10 24.82 -10.61 17.71
C PRO A 10 23.60 -11.45 17.25
N HIS A 11 23.31 -12.57 17.92
CA HIS A 11 22.32 -13.57 17.52
C HIS A 11 20.91 -13.31 18.09
N SER A 12 20.45 -12.08 17.96
CA SER A 12 19.08 -11.66 18.28
C SER A 12 18.44 -10.92 17.11
N PHE A 13 17.15 -10.60 17.23
CA PHE A 13 16.42 -9.80 16.23
C PHE A 13 17.03 -8.41 16.06
N THR A 14 17.29 -7.68 17.16
CA THR A 14 17.89 -6.33 17.10
C THR A 14 19.40 -6.37 16.88
N GLY A 15 20.07 -7.51 17.11
CA GLY A 15 21.52 -7.61 17.14
C GLY A 15 22.13 -7.32 18.51
N GLU A 16 21.33 -6.93 19.50
CA GLU A 16 21.73 -6.66 20.89
C GLU A 16 21.40 -7.86 21.80
N ASP A 17 21.87 -7.85 23.05
CA ASP A 17 21.38 -8.80 24.05
C ASP A 17 19.88 -8.57 24.28
N SER A 18 19.07 -9.63 24.20
CA SER A 18 17.62 -9.55 24.41
C SER A 18 17.07 -10.76 25.16
N VAL A 19 15.94 -10.56 25.84
CA VAL A 19 15.21 -11.63 26.53
C VAL A 19 13.73 -11.50 26.19
N GLU A 20 13.11 -12.60 25.75
CA GLU A 20 11.66 -12.68 25.58
C GLU A 20 11.04 -13.40 26.78
N ILE A 21 10.05 -12.77 27.41
CA ILE A 21 9.38 -13.30 28.59
C ILE A 21 7.97 -13.78 28.20
N SER A 22 7.82 -15.08 28.03
CA SER A 22 6.53 -15.71 27.75
C SER A 22 5.78 -15.96 29.05
N CYS A 23 4.61 -15.32 29.19
CA CYS A 23 3.77 -15.39 30.39
C CYS A 23 2.32 -15.73 30.03
N HIS A 24 1.51 -15.98 31.05
CA HIS A 24 0.07 -16.20 30.87
C HIS A 24 -0.61 -14.93 30.33
N GLY A 25 -1.50 -15.07 29.34
CA GLY A 25 -2.08 -13.98 28.56
C GLY A 25 -3.09 -13.06 29.29
N SER A 26 -3.08 -12.99 30.62
CA SER A 26 -3.91 -12.05 31.37
C SER A 26 -3.34 -10.64 31.27
N LEU A 27 -4.18 -9.66 30.92
CA LEU A 27 -3.80 -8.24 30.86
C LEU A 27 -3.19 -7.75 32.17
N TYR A 28 -3.72 -8.22 33.31
CA TYR A 28 -3.17 -7.90 34.62
C TYR A 28 -1.72 -8.37 34.79
N ILE A 29 -1.41 -9.60 34.33
CA ILE A 29 -0.06 -10.16 34.41
C ILE A 29 0.89 -9.40 33.49
N GLN A 30 0.45 -9.07 32.27
CA GLN A 30 1.25 -8.31 31.30
C GLN A 30 1.58 -6.90 31.79
N ASP A 31 0.59 -6.18 32.34
CA ASP A 31 0.81 -4.83 32.90
C ASP A 31 1.74 -4.87 34.12
N THR A 32 1.54 -5.85 35.02
CA THR A 32 2.41 -6.03 36.19
C THR A 32 3.86 -6.30 35.77
N LEU A 33 4.06 -7.14 34.74
CA LEU A 33 5.37 -7.49 34.23
C LEU A 33 6.07 -6.28 33.58
N LEU A 34 5.37 -5.52 32.73
CA LEU A 34 5.90 -4.31 32.10
C LEU A 34 6.30 -3.26 33.13
N ARG A 35 5.44 -2.98 34.13
CA ARG A 35 5.77 -2.05 35.22
C ARG A 35 7.00 -2.48 35.98
N THR A 36 7.09 -3.77 36.33
CA THR A 36 8.24 -4.32 37.05
C THR A 36 9.54 -4.11 36.24
N LEU A 37 9.52 -4.33 34.93
CA LEU A 37 10.70 -4.08 34.07
C LEU A 37 11.10 -2.61 34.04
N VAL A 38 10.13 -1.70 33.92
CA VAL A 38 10.37 -0.25 33.91
C VAL A 38 10.94 0.23 35.25
N GLU A 39 10.39 -0.25 36.37
CA GLU A 39 10.93 0.01 37.72
C GLU A 39 12.38 -0.50 37.91
N LYS A 40 12.78 -1.52 37.15
CA LYS A 40 14.14 -2.06 37.13
C LYS A 40 15.05 -1.39 36.09
N GLY A 41 14.60 -0.32 35.44
CA GLY A 41 15.40 0.52 34.55
C GLY A 41 15.17 0.30 33.05
N ALA A 42 14.21 -0.55 32.66
CA ALA A 42 13.80 -0.63 31.26
C ALA A 42 13.04 0.64 30.84
N VAL A 43 13.10 0.97 29.55
CA VAL A 43 12.33 2.06 28.94
C VAL A 43 11.30 1.47 27.99
N MET A 44 10.09 2.02 27.97
CA MET A 44 9.06 1.60 27.03
C MET A 44 9.50 1.88 25.60
N ALA A 45 9.45 0.86 24.76
CA ALA A 45 9.82 0.98 23.36
C ALA A 45 8.81 1.86 22.60
N GLY A 46 9.31 2.71 21.70
CA GLY A 46 8.52 3.46 20.75
C GLY A 46 7.99 2.58 19.60
N PRO A 47 7.06 3.12 18.79
CA PRO A 47 6.55 2.41 17.62
C PRO A 47 7.68 1.99 16.66
N GLY A 48 7.79 0.69 16.39
CA GLY A 48 8.78 0.13 15.46
C GLY A 48 10.23 0.13 15.97
N GLU A 49 10.48 0.49 17.23
CA GLU A 49 11.84 0.68 17.75
C GLU A 49 12.71 -0.59 17.65
N PHE A 50 12.14 -1.78 17.87
CA PHE A 50 12.89 -3.04 17.72
C PHE A 50 13.37 -3.26 16.27
N SER A 51 12.51 -3.02 15.28
CA SER A 51 12.89 -3.12 13.87
C SER A 51 13.88 -2.02 13.47
N GLN A 52 13.72 -0.80 14.01
CA GLN A 52 14.65 0.30 13.82
C GLN A 52 16.06 -0.05 14.32
N ARG A 53 16.17 -0.62 15.52
CA ARG A 53 17.45 -1.06 16.07
C ARG A 53 18.07 -2.20 15.25
N ALA A 54 17.26 -3.15 14.78
CA ALA A 54 17.72 -4.20 13.88
C ALA A 54 18.32 -3.62 12.58
N PHE A 55 17.68 -2.61 12.01
CA PHE A 55 18.19 -1.88 10.84
C PHE A 55 19.51 -1.16 11.15
N LEU A 56 19.57 -0.39 12.25
CA LEU A 56 20.77 0.36 12.65
C LEU A 56 21.97 -0.56 12.94
N ASN A 57 21.72 -1.76 13.45
CA ASN A 57 22.73 -2.77 13.72
C ASN A 57 23.06 -3.65 12.51
N GLY A 58 22.52 -3.35 11.33
CA GLY A 58 22.81 -4.07 10.08
C GLY A 58 22.27 -5.51 10.04
N LYS A 59 21.31 -5.86 10.90
CA LYS A 59 20.64 -7.17 10.88
C LYS A 59 19.70 -7.32 9.69
N MET A 60 19.20 -6.19 9.19
CA MET A 60 18.32 -6.07 8.05
C MET A 60 18.52 -4.69 7.40
N ASP A 61 18.18 -4.56 6.12
CA ASP A 61 18.11 -3.24 5.49
C ASP A 61 16.73 -2.56 5.69
N LEU A 62 16.58 -1.36 5.12
CA LEU A 62 15.35 -0.59 5.28
C LEU A 62 14.14 -1.27 4.62
N ALA A 63 14.32 -1.86 3.43
CA ALA A 63 13.25 -2.53 2.72
C ALA A 63 12.76 -3.78 3.49
N GLN A 64 13.67 -4.50 4.15
CA GLN A 64 13.33 -5.62 5.02
C GLN A 64 12.62 -5.15 6.30
N ALA A 65 13.06 -4.03 6.90
CA ALA A 65 12.42 -3.47 8.09
C ALA A 65 10.97 -3.03 7.81
N GLU A 66 10.72 -2.39 6.66
CA GLU A 66 9.37 -2.04 6.20
C GLU A 66 8.50 -3.29 5.98
N ALA A 67 9.08 -4.34 5.40
CA ALA A 67 8.37 -5.58 5.13
C ALA A 67 7.90 -6.31 6.40
N VAL A 68 8.54 -6.09 7.56
CA VAL A 68 8.05 -6.62 8.84
C VAL A 68 6.69 -6.03 9.19
N ALA A 69 6.53 -4.71 9.07
CA ALA A 69 5.26 -4.04 9.33
C ALA A 69 4.19 -4.50 8.32
N ASP A 70 4.57 -4.62 7.05
CA ASP A 70 3.66 -5.08 5.99
C ASP A 70 3.21 -6.52 6.16
N LEU A 71 4.09 -7.39 6.67
CA LEU A 71 3.74 -8.79 6.94
C LEU A 71 2.70 -8.89 8.05
N ILE A 72 2.88 -8.14 9.14
CA ILE A 72 1.94 -8.09 10.27
C ILE A 72 0.57 -7.56 9.84
N ALA A 73 0.56 -6.54 8.97
CA ALA A 73 -0.67 -5.91 8.46
C ALA A 73 -1.32 -6.66 7.28
N SER A 74 -0.71 -7.72 6.76
CA SER A 74 -1.20 -8.36 5.52
C SER A 74 -2.54 -9.10 5.74
N GLU A 75 -3.57 -8.67 5.00
CA GLU A 75 -4.93 -9.24 5.11
C GLU A 75 -5.22 -10.32 4.06
N ASN A 76 -4.35 -10.48 3.06
CA ASN A 76 -4.52 -11.47 1.99
C ASN A 76 -3.22 -12.24 1.70
N ARG A 77 -3.39 -13.44 1.11
CA ARG A 77 -2.29 -14.38 0.84
C ARG A 77 -1.21 -13.80 -0.09
N THR A 78 -1.61 -12.98 -1.05
CA THR A 78 -0.69 -12.41 -2.05
C THR A 78 0.21 -11.35 -1.42
N SER A 79 -0.37 -10.42 -0.67
CA SER A 79 0.34 -9.41 0.12
C SER A 79 1.27 -10.07 1.15
N HIS A 80 0.79 -11.08 1.88
CA HIS A 80 1.62 -11.84 2.82
C HIS A 80 2.84 -12.48 2.14
N LYS A 81 2.66 -13.09 0.96
CA LYS A 81 3.77 -13.68 0.19
C LYS A 81 4.76 -12.64 -0.29
N LEU A 82 4.29 -11.47 -0.73
CA LEU A 82 5.13 -10.36 -1.16
C LEU A 82 5.99 -9.83 0.00
N SER A 83 5.37 -9.51 1.14
CA SER A 83 6.08 -9.04 2.34
C SER A 83 7.08 -10.07 2.85
N MET A 84 6.73 -11.36 2.81
CA MET A 84 7.66 -12.44 3.18
C MET A 84 8.90 -12.48 2.27
N ASN A 85 8.73 -12.31 0.96
CA ASN A 85 9.86 -12.28 0.01
C ASN A 85 10.74 -11.05 0.21
N GLN A 86 10.12 -9.88 0.47
CA GLN A 86 10.86 -8.65 0.77
C GLN A 86 11.63 -8.75 2.09
N MET A 87 11.01 -9.29 3.15
CA MET A 87 11.68 -9.55 4.43
C MET A 87 12.87 -10.51 4.29
N ARG A 88 12.78 -11.50 3.39
CA ARG A 88 13.90 -12.41 3.04
C ARG A 88 15.02 -11.74 2.24
N GLY A 89 14.87 -10.47 1.85
CA GLY A 89 15.90 -9.70 1.15
C GLY A 89 15.97 -9.94 -0.35
N VAL A 90 14.94 -10.54 -0.98
CA VAL A 90 14.91 -10.73 -2.43
C VAL A 90 15.04 -9.40 -3.16
N PHE A 91 14.33 -8.38 -2.68
CA PHE A 91 14.38 -7.04 -3.26
C PHE A 91 15.72 -6.34 -3.01
N SER A 92 16.29 -6.51 -1.82
CA SER A 92 17.61 -6.03 -1.43
C SER A 92 18.72 -6.57 -2.35
N GLN A 93 18.63 -7.85 -2.72
CA GLN A 93 19.57 -8.49 -3.64
C GLN A 93 19.51 -7.88 -5.04
N GLU A 94 18.30 -7.62 -5.55
CA GLU A 94 18.09 -6.96 -6.84
C GLU A 94 18.68 -5.54 -6.86
N LEU A 95 18.40 -4.75 -5.83
CA LEU A 95 18.95 -3.39 -5.70
C LEU A 95 20.46 -3.40 -5.53
N SER A 96 21.00 -4.36 -4.76
CA SER A 96 22.45 -4.48 -4.60
C SER A 96 23.12 -4.85 -5.93
N ALA A 97 22.53 -5.74 -6.73
CA ALA A 97 23.05 -6.10 -8.04
C ALA A 97 23.06 -4.89 -9.01
N LEU A 98 21.99 -4.09 -9.00
CA LEU A 98 21.92 -2.85 -9.77
C LEU A 98 22.97 -1.84 -9.31
N ARG A 99 23.11 -1.63 -8.00
CA ARG A 99 24.12 -0.74 -7.43
C ARG A 99 25.52 -1.15 -7.83
N SER A 100 25.85 -2.43 -7.79
CA SER A 100 27.16 -2.93 -8.22
C SER A 100 27.47 -2.58 -9.66
N ARG A 101 26.52 -2.77 -10.58
CA ARG A 101 26.69 -2.41 -12.00
C ARG A 101 26.79 -0.89 -12.23
N LEU A 102 26.06 -0.09 -11.45
CA LEU A 102 26.16 1.36 -11.51
C LEU A 102 27.51 1.86 -11.00
N LEU A 103 28.07 1.24 -9.96
CA LEU A 103 29.41 1.55 -9.47
C LEU A 103 30.49 1.17 -10.49
N GLU A 104 30.35 0.04 -11.17
CA GLU A 104 31.22 -0.36 -12.27
C GLU A 104 31.18 0.67 -13.42
N LEU A 105 29.97 1.08 -13.82
CA LEU A 105 29.78 2.14 -14.82
C LEU A 105 30.43 3.46 -14.39
N ALA A 106 30.20 3.88 -13.15
CA ALA A 106 30.77 5.12 -12.61
C ALA A 106 32.31 5.07 -12.59
N SER A 107 32.88 3.93 -12.19
CA SER A 107 34.33 3.70 -12.19
C SER A 107 34.93 3.80 -13.59
N LEU A 108 34.27 3.25 -14.62
CA LEU A 108 34.74 3.35 -16.00
C LEU A 108 34.71 4.79 -16.51
N MET A 109 33.65 5.54 -16.18
CA MET A 109 33.53 6.95 -16.55
C MET A 109 34.55 7.83 -15.82
N GLU A 110 34.80 7.58 -14.53
CA GLU A 110 35.78 8.31 -13.74
C GLU A 110 37.20 8.11 -14.30
N LEU A 111 37.53 6.87 -14.68
CA LEU A 111 38.80 6.55 -15.34
C LEU A 111 38.96 7.30 -16.68
N GLU A 112 37.92 7.35 -17.53
CA GLU A 112 38.02 8.07 -18.80
C GLU A 112 38.12 9.59 -18.62
N LEU A 113 37.52 10.15 -17.55
CA LEU A 113 37.65 11.57 -17.22
C LEU A 113 39.04 11.92 -16.69
N ASP A 114 39.64 11.07 -15.85
CA ASP A 114 40.96 11.32 -15.25
C ASP A 114 42.11 11.23 -16.27
N PHE A 115 41.94 10.43 -17.33
CA PHE A 115 42.96 10.20 -18.35
C PHE A 115 42.59 10.74 -19.75
N ALA A 116 41.66 11.70 -19.80
CA ALA A 116 41.23 12.38 -21.03
C ALA A 116 42.38 13.19 -21.67
N GLY A 117 43.27 12.51 -22.40
CA GLY A 117 44.47 13.08 -23.00
C GLY A 117 45.64 12.10 -23.15
N GLU A 118 45.57 10.93 -22.53
CA GLU A 118 46.50 9.83 -22.78
C GLU A 118 45.97 8.95 -23.93
N ASP A 119 46.86 8.50 -24.83
CA ASP A 119 46.55 7.59 -25.96
C ASP A 119 46.28 6.16 -25.45
N VAL A 120 45.23 5.98 -24.65
CA VAL A 120 44.81 4.69 -24.12
C VAL A 120 43.32 4.49 -24.45
N GLU A 121 42.99 3.35 -25.05
CA GLU A 121 41.59 2.95 -25.28
C GLU A 121 40.98 2.47 -23.96
N PHE A 122 40.22 3.34 -23.28
CA PHE A 122 39.78 3.11 -21.90
C PHE A 122 38.45 2.34 -21.76
N ALA A 123 37.47 2.56 -22.65
CA ALA A 123 36.22 1.81 -22.66
C ALA A 123 35.59 1.81 -24.06
N ASP A 124 35.11 0.65 -24.52
CA ASP A 124 34.30 0.59 -25.74
C ASP A 124 32.96 1.28 -25.48
N LYS A 125 32.72 2.41 -26.16
CA LYS A 125 31.45 3.16 -26.09
C LYS A 125 30.23 2.29 -26.42
N HIS A 126 30.41 1.24 -27.22
CA HIS A 126 29.36 0.27 -27.51
C HIS A 126 29.03 -0.59 -26.27
N GLU A 127 30.05 -1.06 -25.55
CA GLU A 127 29.89 -1.82 -24.31
C GLU A 127 29.22 -0.97 -23.21
N LEU A 128 29.63 0.30 -23.09
CA LEU A 128 29.02 1.25 -22.16
C LEU A 128 27.52 1.46 -22.45
N ARG A 129 27.16 1.66 -23.72
CA ARG A 129 25.75 1.79 -24.14
C ARG A 129 24.96 0.52 -23.85
N SER A 130 25.52 -0.64 -24.17
CA SER A 130 24.86 -1.92 -23.88
C SER A 130 24.63 -2.12 -22.37
N LEU A 131 25.57 -1.70 -21.52
CA LEU A 131 25.42 -1.76 -20.07
C LEU A 131 24.28 -0.85 -19.61
N VAL A 132 24.23 0.40 -20.09
CA VAL A 132 23.17 1.36 -19.79
C VAL A 132 21.80 0.85 -20.23
N ASP A 133 21.67 0.35 -21.44
CA ASP A 133 20.40 -0.19 -21.96
C ASP A 133 19.90 -1.36 -21.11
N SER A 134 20.82 -2.24 -20.69
CA SER A 134 20.48 -3.37 -19.81
C SER A 134 20.00 -2.92 -18.42
N LEU A 135 20.59 -1.85 -17.87
CA LEU A 135 20.23 -1.27 -16.59
C LEU A 135 18.86 -0.60 -16.66
N LEU A 136 18.61 0.19 -17.71
CA LEU A 136 17.31 0.82 -17.94
C LEU A 136 16.20 -0.21 -18.09
N LEU A 137 16.44 -1.29 -18.82
CA LEU A 137 15.49 -2.40 -18.94
C LEU A 137 15.19 -3.05 -17.59
N ARG A 138 16.22 -3.31 -16.78
CA ARG A 138 16.03 -3.93 -15.45
C ARG A 138 15.30 -3.01 -14.49
N ILE A 139 15.61 -1.71 -14.48
CA ILE A 139 14.93 -0.70 -13.67
C ILE A 139 13.47 -0.59 -14.10
N GLY A 140 13.18 -0.55 -15.41
CA GLY A 140 11.81 -0.54 -15.94
C GLY A 140 10.99 -1.72 -15.45
N ASN A 141 11.53 -2.93 -15.55
CA ASN A 141 10.87 -4.14 -15.04
C ASN A 141 10.58 -4.09 -13.54
N LEU A 142 11.50 -3.51 -12.74
CA LEU A 142 11.27 -3.32 -11.30
C LEU A 142 10.15 -2.30 -11.05
N CYS A 143 10.12 -1.18 -11.78
CA CYS A 143 9.07 -0.18 -11.69
C CYS A 143 7.68 -0.77 -12.03
N ASP A 144 7.59 -1.58 -13.09
CA ASP A 144 6.34 -2.23 -13.47
C ASP A 144 5.88 -3.26 -12.41
N SER A 145 6.82 -4.03 -11.86
CA SER A 145 6.53 -4.95 -10.76
C SER A 145 6.01 -4.23 -9.51
N PHE A 146 6.49 -3.02 -9.25
CA PHE A 146 6.06 -2.21 -8.11
C PHE A 146 4.62 -1.73 -8.27
N ARG A 147 4.18 -1.36 -9.48
CA ARG A 147 2.78 -1.02 -9.74
C ARG A 147 1.84 -2.18 -9.36
N MET A 148 2.21 -3.38 -9.79
CA MET A 148 1.48 -4.61 -9.45
C MET A 148 1.52 -4.90 -7.94
N GLY A 149 2.71 -4.82 -7.33
CA GLY A 149 2.88 -5.05 -5.89
C GLY A 149 2.11 -4.06 -5.02
N ASN A 150 2.08 -2.78 -5.42
CA ASN A 150 1.33 -1.74 -4.73
C ASN A 150 -0.19 -1.94 -4.88
N ALA A 151 -0.66 -2.40 -6.05
CA ALA A 151 -2.05 -2.83 -6.23
C ALA A 151 -2.41 -4.02 -5.33
N MET A 152 -1.51 -4.99 -5.16
CA MET A 152 -1.74 -6.13 -4.26
C MET A 152 -1.70 -5.75 -2.77
N LYS A 153 -0.84 -4.79 -2.39
CA LYS A 153 -0.62 -4.37 -1.00
C LYS A 153 -1.68 -3.38 -0.53
N LYS A 154 -1.86 -2.30 -1.29
CA LYS A 154 -2.78 -1.21 -0.94
C LYS A 154 -4.15 -1.38 -1.58
N GLY A 155 -4.33 -2.30 -2.51
CA GLY A 155 -5.55 -2.39 -3.29
C GLY A 155 -5.67 -1.31 -4.37
N ILE A 156 -6.45 -1.63 -5.39
CA ILE A 156 -6.75 -0.74 -6.51
C ILE A 156 -7.83 0.24 -6.06
N PRO A 157 -7.57 1.55 -6.06
CA PRO A 157 -8.57 2.54 -5.68
C PRO A 157 -9.66 2.65 -6.76
N VAL A 158 -10.91 2.41 -6.36
CA VAL A 158 -12.09 2.45 -7.23
C VAL A 158 -13.02 3.57 -6.78
N ALA A 159 -13.40 4.46 -7.69
CA ALA A 159 -14.45 5.44 -7.48
C ALA A 159 -15.75 4.98 -8.13
N ILE A 160 -16.88 5.18 -7.45
CA ILE A 160 -18.22 4.97 -8.02
C ILE A 160 -18.87 6.34 -8.25
N ALA A 161 -19.07 6.69 -9.52
CA ALA A 161 -19.71 7.93 -9.94
C ALA A 161 -21.07 7.65 -10.62
N GLY A 162 -21.86 8.71 -10.79
CA GLY A 162 -23.19 8.63 -11.42
C GLY A 162 -24.15 9.62 -10.77
N LEU A 163 -25.26 9.88 -11.45
CA LEU A 163 -26.28 10.81 -10.97
C LEU A 163 -26.94 10.33 -9.67
N VAL A 164 -27.60 11.25 -8.96
CA VAL A 164 -28.39 10.93 -7.77
C VAL A 164 -29.45 9.87 -8.14
N ASN A 165 -29.64 8.86 -7.29
CA ASN A 165 -30.57 7.73 -7.52
C ASN A 165 -30.24 6.79 -8.69
N ALA A 166 -29.06 6.88 -9.30
CA ALA A 166 -28.58 5.91 -10.31
C ALA A 166 -28.35 4.49 -9.73
N GLY A 167 -28.42 4.32 -8.41
CA GLY A 167 -28.29 3.02 -7.72
C GLY A 167 -26.86 2.67 -7.28
N LYS A 168 -25.97 3.67 -7.15
CA LYS A 168 -24.58 3.51 -6.67
C LYS A 168 -24.47 2.73 -5.35
N SER A 169 -25.23 3.12 -4.32
CA SER A 169 -25.19 2.45 -3.01
C SER A 169 -25.72 1.01 -3.07
N THR A 170 -26.74 0.76 -3.89
CA THR A 170 -27.28 -0.60 -4.09
C THR A 170 -26.25 -1.49 -4.76
N LEU A 171 -25.60 -1.02 -5.83
CA LEU A 171 -24.53 -1.74 -6.52
C LEU A 171 -23.38 -2.08 -5.56
N LEU A 172 -22.90 -1.08 -4.81
CA LEU A 172 -21.83 -1.28 -3.84
C LEU A 172 -22.21 -2.32 -2.78
N ASN A 173 -23.41 -2.24 -2.22
CA ASN A 173 -23.86 -3.21 -1.22
C ASN A 173 -23.96 -4.63 -1.76
N VAL A 174 -24.37 -4.81 -3.03
CA VAL A 174 -24.39 -6.12 -3.69
C VAL A 174 -22.96 -6.64 -3.85
N LEU A 175 -22.06 -5.81 -4.40
CA LEU A 175 -20.65 -6.17 -4.58
C LEU A 175 -19.96 -6.56 -3.27
N LEU A 176 -20.21 -5.81 -2.19
CA LEU A 176 -19.64 -6.09 -0.87
C LEU A 176 -20.34 -7.25 -0.14
N GLY A 177 -21.61 -7.53 -0.47
CA GLY A 177 -22.42 -8.54 0.18
C GLY A 177 -22.11 -9.97 -0.29
N GLU A 178 -21.70 -10.13 -1.55
CA GLU A 178 -21.38 -11.44 -2.15
C GLU A 178 -19.96 -11.92 -1.82
N GLU A 179 -19.01 -11.00 -1.60
CA GLU A 179 -17.59 -11.33 -1.37
C GLU A 179 -16.98 -10.54 -0.20
N LYS A 180 -17.60 -10.59 0.99
CA LYS A 180 -16.91 -10.11 2.19
C LYS A 180 -15.64 -10.93 2.42
N ALA A 181 -14.49 -10.32 2.18
CA ALA A 181 -13.29 -10.68 2.93
C ALA A 181 -13.63 -10.49 4.42
N LEU A 182 -13.41 -11.53 5.23
CA LEU A 182 -13.57 -11.48 6.68
C LEU A 182 -12.66 -10.38 7.24
N VAL A 183 -13.18 -9.16 7.37
CA VAL A 183 -12.55 -8.09 8.15
C VAL A 183 -12.66 -8.54 9.61
N THR A 184 -11.57 -9.08 10.14
CA THR A 184 -11.47 -9.38 11.57
C THR A 184 -11.61 -8.08 12.36
N PRO A 185 -12.58 -7.98 13.29
CA PRO A 185 -12.67 -6.85 14.19
C PRO A 185 -11.60 -7.02 15.28
N VAL A 186 -10.35 -6.67 14.99
CA VAL A 186 -9.36 -6.50 16.06
C VAL A 186 -9.59 -5.11 16.64
N ALA A 187 -10.23 -5.06 17.82
CA ALA A 187 -10.44 -3.83 18.55
C ALA A 187 -9.07 -3.17 18.85
N GLY A 188 -8.79 -2.01 18.24
CA GLY A 188 -7.62 -1.20 18.61
C GLY A 188 -6.86 -0.49 17.49
N THR A 189 -7.13 -0.71 16.20
CA THR A 189 -6.42 0.00 15.13
C THR A 189 -7.15 1.29 14.74
N THR A 190 -6.94 2.34 15.53
CA THR A 190 -7.34 3.70 15.16
C THR A 190 -6.50 4.23 14.01
N ARG A 191 -7.18 4.88 13.05
CA ARG A 191 -6.68 5.56 11.84
C ARG A 191 -6.52 4.64 10.64
N ASP A 192 -7.61 4.32 9.98
CA ASP A 192 -8.01 5.03 8.78
C ASP A 192 -9.46 4.66 8.45
N THR A 193 -10.14 5.52 7.71
CA THR A 193 -11.51 5.35 7.21
C THR A 193 -11.80 3.90 6.82
N ILE A 194 -12.92 3.34 7.28
CA ILE A 194 -13.45 2.04 6.85
C ILE A 194 -13.70 2.15 5.34
N GLU A 195 -12.68 1.89 4.54
CA GLU A 195 -12.80 1.72 3.11
C GLU A 195 -13.45 0.37 2.88
N ASP A 196 -14.52 0.37 2.09
CA ASP A 196 -15.18 -0.87 1.71
C ASP A 196 -14.27 -1.58 0.68
N VAL A 197 -13.77 -2.78 0.99
CA VAL A 197 -12.81 -3.52 0.16
C VAL A 197 -13.45 -4.78 -0.40
N LEU A 198 -13.33 -4.98 -1.72
CA LEU A 198 -13.71 -6.20 -2.44
C LEU A 198 -12.45 -6.93 -2.90
N VAL A 199 -12.40 -8.26 -2.81
CA VAL A 199 -11.21 -9.04 -3.21
C VAL A 199 -11.55 -9.94 -4.39
N LEU A 200 -11.23 -9.49 -5.61
CA LEU A 200 -11.42 -10.25 -6.84
C LEU A 200 -10.11 -10.94 -7.22
N ASP A 201 -10.12 -12.26 -7.39
CA ASP A 201 -8.93 -13.07 -7.76
C ASP A 201 -7.68 -12.81 -6.87
N GLY A 202 -7.91 -12.45 -5.60
CA GLY A 202 -6.85 -12.13 -4.65
C GLY A 202 -6.27 -10.72 -4.77
N ILE A 203 -6.85 -9.85 -5.60
CA ILE A 203 -6.51 -8.43 -5.73
C ILE A 203 -7.54 -7.61 -4.92
N PRO A 204 -7.11 -6.80 -3.95
CA PRO A 204 -8.01 -5.91 -3.24
C PRO A 204 -8.42 -4.73 -4.13
N PHE A 205 -9.71 -4.41 -4.18
CA PHE A 205 -10.29 -3.22 -4.79
C PHE A 205 -10.89 -2.39 -3.66
N ARG A 206 -10.34 -1.19 -3.45
CA ARG A 206 -10.77 -0.29 -2.37
C ARG A 206 -11.73 0.74 -2.91
N PHE A 207 -12.97 0.74 -2.45
CA PHE A 207 -13.95 1.74 -2.83
C PHE A 207 -13.73 3.02 -2.02
N ILE A 208 -13.34 4.09 -2.70
CA ILE A 208 -13.08 5.40 -2.08
C ILE A 208 -14.40 6.18 -1.99
N ASP A 209 -14.62 6.79 -0.82
CA ASP A 209 -15.70 7.75 -0.54
C ASP A 209 -17.13 7.17 -0.47
N THR A 210 -17.36 6.28 0.50
CA THR A 210 -18.69 5.73 0.82
C THR A 210 -19.44 6.54 1.89
N ALA A 211 -18.79 7.55 2.51
CA ALA A 211 -19.39 8.40 3.54
C ALA A 211 -20.50 9.30 2.97
N GLY A 212 -20.36 9.78 1.73
CA GLY A 212 -21.45 10.46 1.01
C GLY A 212 -22.63 9.55 0.65
N LEU A 213 -22.42 8.23 0.65
CA LEU A 213 -23.44 7.22 0.31
C LEU A 213 -24.20 6.70 1.54
N ARG A 214 -23.63 6.81 2.75
CA ARG A 214 -24.28 6.38 4.01
C ARG A 214 -25.05 7.50 4.74
N HIS A 215 -24.77 8.78 4.49
CA HIS A 215 -25.35 9.88 5.26
C HIS A 215 -26.58 10.56 4.66
N ILE A 216 -27.07 10.19 3.47
CA ILE A 216 -28.27 10.84 2.90
C ILE A 216 -29.57 10.36 3.58
N GLY A 217 -29.51 9.31 4.41
CA GLY A 217 -30.65 8.80 5.16
C GLY A 217 -31.01 9.53 6.46
N ASP A 218 -30.08 10.29 7.07
CA ASP A 218 -30.22 10.70 8.48
C ASP A 218 -29.73 12.13 8.81
N VAL A 219 -29.79 13.08 7.86
CA VAL A 219 -29.48 14.50 8.17
C VAL A 219 -30.75 15.34 8.09
N ASN A 220 -31.39 15.49 9.25
CA ASN A 220 -32.24 16.64 9.52
C ASN A 220 -31.35 17.89 9.62
N GLU A 221 -31.73 18.93 8.87
CA GLU A 221 -31.35 20.33 9.09
C GLU A 221 -29.87 20.72 8.92
N LEU A 222 -29.33 20.52 7.71
CA LEU A 222 -28.26 21.37 7.16
C LEU A 222 -28.66 21.73 5.72
N SER A 223 -28.48 22.99 5.32
CA SER A 223 -28.93 23.50 4.02
C SER A 223 -28.39 22.65 2.86
N GLN A 224 -29.30 22.05 2.06
CA GLN A 224 -29.00 21.14 0.93
C GLN A 224 -27.88 21.67 0.02
N GLU A 225 -27.83 22.99 -0.17
CA GLU A 225 -26.88 23.66 -1.06
C GLU A 225 -25.41 23.62 -0.59
N HIS A 226 -25.16 23.58 0.73
CA HIS A 226 -23.79 23.45 1.27
C HIS A 226 -23.30 22.00 1.27
N ILE A 227 -24.21 21.03 1.45
CA ILE A 227 -23.92 19.60 1.34
C ILE A 227 -23.60 19.22 -0.10
N GLU A 228 -24.34 19.76 -1.08
CA GLU A 228 -24.09 19.53 -2.50
C GLU A 228 -22.73 20.08 -2.95
N LYS A 229 -22.39 21.33 -2.63
CA LYS A 229 -21.11 21.93 -3.05
C LYS A 229 -19.88 21.22 -2.44
N LEU A 230 -19.97 20.79 -1.19
CA LEU A 230 -18.91 20.01 -0.53
C LEU A 230 -18.85 18.57 -1.07
N GLY A 231 -20.00 17.97 -1.38
CA GLY A 231 -20.11 16.65 -2.00
C GLY A 231 -19.55 16.61 -3.43
N VAL A 232 -19.81 17.64 -4.24
CA VAL A 232 -19.27 17.76 -5.60
C VAL A 232 -17.75 17.90 -5.57
N LYS A 233 -17.19 18.82 -4.78
CA LYS A 233 -15.73 19.02 -4.73
C LYS A 233 -14.99 17.76 -4.24
N ARG A 234 -15.50 17.08 -3.21
CA ARG A 234 -14.94 15.81 -2.73
C ARG A 234 -15.05 14.69 -3.76
N SER A 235 -16.22 14.56 -4.41
CA SER A 235 -16.41 13.58 -5.48
C SER A 235 -15.41 13.77 -6.63
N MET A 236 -15.09 15.03 -6.99
CA MET A 236 -14.07 15.33 -8.01
C MET A 236 -12.64 14.93 -7.57
N GLU A 237 -12.27 15.15 -6.31
CA GLU A 237 -10.97 14.74 -5.76
C GLU A 237 -10.85 13.22 -5.66
N THR A 238 -11.95 12.54 -5.30
CA THR A 238 -12.05 11.08 -5.26
C THR A 238 -11.89 10.46 -6.65
N ILE A 239 -12.57 11.00 -7.66
CA ILE A 239 -12.46 10.50 -9.04
C ILE A 239 -11.03 10.68 -9.59
N ARG A 240 -10.34 11.78 -9.24
CA ARG A 240 -8.94 12.02 -9.66
C ARG A 240 -7.93 11.07 -9.02
N SER A 241 -8.22 10.59 -7.81
CA SER A 241 -7.33 9.69 -7.06
C SER A 241 -7.62 8.20 -7.32
N ALA A 242 -8.72 7.89 -8.01
CA ALA A 242 -9.07 6.54 -8.38
C ALA A 242 -8.31 6.05 -9.61
N ALA A 243 -7.86 4.79 -9.54
CA ALA A 243 -7.25 4.08 -10.66
C ALA A 243 -8.31 3.48 -11.61
N VAL A 244 -9.52 3.23 -11.08
CA VAL A 244 -10.67 2.77 -11.85
C VAL A 244 -11.88 3.61 -11.50
N LEU A 245 -12.62 4.06 -12.51
CA LEU A 245 -13.88 4.78 -12.35
C LEU A 245 -15.05 3.92 -12.81
N MET A 246 -15.97 3.61 -11.90
CA MET A 246 -17.24 2.95 -12.22
C MET A 246 -18.33 4.01 -12.38
N LEU A 247 -18.76 4.26 -13.62
CA LEU A 247 -19.86 5.19 -13.90
C LEU A 247 -21.19 4.43 -13.97
N VAL A 248 -22.07 4.66 -12.99
CA VAL A 248 -23.40 4.06 -12.93
C VAL A 248 -24.42 4.94 -13.65
N ILE A 249 -25.08 4.35 -14.65
CA ILE A 249 -26.08 4.98 -15.52
C ILE A 249 -27.44 4.27 -15.30
N ASP A 250 -28.50 5.04 -15.12
CA ASP A 250 -29.86 4.52 -14.89
C ASP A 250 -30.58 4.22 -16.22
N ALA A 251 -30.78 2.93 -16.54
CA ALA A 251 -31.40 2.49 -17.79
C ALA A 251 -32.84 2.98 -17.97
N SER A 252 -33.57 3.21 -16.87
CA SER A 252 -34.94 3.69 -16.90
C SER A 252 -35.08 5.16 -17.27
N ARG A 253 -33.95 5.89 -17.37
CA ARG A 253 -33.88 7.33 -17.66
C ARG A 253 -32.91 7.66 -18.80
N PRO A 254 -33.19 7.25 -20.05
CA PRO A 254 -32.32 7.49 -21.20
C PRO A 254 -31.99 8.97 -21.43
N GLU A 255 -32.88 9.88 -21.04
CA GLU A 255 -32.69 11.33 -21.13
C GLU A 255 -31.50 11.85 -20.31
N THR A 256 -31.04 11.09 -19.31
CA THR A 256 -29.94 11.46 -18.42
C THR A 256 -28.56 10.92 -18.83
N TYR A 257 -28.49 10.18 -19.94
CA TYR A 257 -27.23 9.54 -20.38
C TYR A 257 -26.16 10.57 -20.74
N SER A 258 -26.53 11.59 -21.51
CA SER A 258 -25.61 12.65 -21.92
C SER A 258 -25.04 13.41 -20.73
N GLU A 259 -25.88 13.70 -19.73
CA GLU A 259 -25.48 14.36 -18.48
C GLU A 259 -24.51 13.48 -17.68
N SER A 260 -24.80 12.18 -17.58
CA SER A 260 -23.93 11.21 -16.90
C SER A 260 -22.55 11.12 -17.54
N LEU A 261 -22.48 11.10 -18.88
CA LEU A 261 -21.20 11.08 -19.61
C LEU A 261 -20.44 12.41 -19.46
N GLN A 262 -21.13 13.55 -19.51
CA GLN A 262 -20.52 14.86 -19.31
C GLN A 262 -19.93 15.01 -17.90
N SER A 263 -20.60 14.44 -16.89
CA SER A 263 -20.15 14.52 -15.50
C SER A 263 -18.76 13.91 -15.28
N VAL A 264 -18.31 13.03 -16.18
CA VAL A 264 -16.99 12.40 -16.12
C VAL A 264 -16.07 12.77 -17.29
N ALA A 265 -16.52 13.59 -18.23
CA ALA A 265 -15.79 13.89 -19.47
C ALA A 265 -14.46 14.62 -19.25
N GLU A 266 -14.33 15.37 -18.14
CA GLU A 266 -13.10 16.06 -17.77
C GLU A 266 -12.03 15.13 -17.16
N PHE A 267 -12.40 13.89 -16.83
CA PHE A 267 -11.47 12.92 -16.24
C PHE A 267 -10.88 12.04 -17.32
N ASN A 268 -9.60 12.26 -17.59
CA ASN A 268 -8.82 11.47 -18.52
C ASN A 268 -8.34 10.15 -17.87
N ASN A 269 -9.25 9.43 -17.21
CA ASN A 269 -8.91 8.18 -16.54
C ASN A 269 -8.91 7.05 -17.60
N GLU A 270 -7.80 6.33 -17.73
CA GLU A 270 -7.64 5.29 -18.77
C GLU A 270 -8.58 4.09 -18.55
N HIS A 271 -9.20 3.98 -17.36
CA HIS A 271 -10.00 2.83 -16.95
C HIS A 271 -11.37 3.26 -16.41
N ILE A 272 -12.29 3.57 -17.33
CA ILE A 272 -13.70 3.83 -17.02
C ILE A 272 -14.54 2.59 -17.34
N LEU A 273 -15.28 2.09 -16.34
CA LEU A 273 -16.28 1.04 -16.50
C LEU A 273 -17.68 1.66 -16.48
N TYR A 274 -18.40 1.53 -17.59
CA TYR A 274 -19.79 1.97 -17.70
C TYR A 274 -20.74 0.86 -17.22
N ILE A 275 -21.61 1.20 -16.26
CA ILE A 275 -22.53 0.26 -15.63
C ILE A 275 -23.95 0.73 -15.88
N ILE A 276 -24.64 0.04 -16.78
CA ILE A 276 -26.06 0.29 -17.04
C ILE A 276 -26.87 -0.47 -15.99
N ASN A 277 -27.48 0.27 -15.07
CA ASN A 277 -28.21 -0.25 -13.92
C ASN A 277 -29.73 -0.12 -14.13
N LYS A 278 -30.53 -0.90 -13.39
CA LYS A 278 -32.00 -0.99 -13.50
C LYS A 278 -32.52 -1.47 -14.87
N ILE A 279 -31.80 -2.42 -15.48
CA ILE A 279 -32.16 -3.01 -16.77
C ILE A 279 -33.45 -3.86 -16.74
N ASP A 280 -33.97 -4.12 -15.55
CA ASP A 280 -35.21 -4.83 -15.29
C ASP A 280 -36.45 -3.93 -15.40
N LEU A 281 -36.27 -2.60 -15.47
CA LEU A 281 -37.33 -1.59 -15.56
C LEU A 281 -37.63 -1.17 -17.00
#